data_AF-A0A1J5DWM0-F1
#
_entry.id   AF-A0A1J5DWM0-F1
#
_cell.length_a   1.000
_cell.length_b   1.000
_cell.length_c   1.000
_cell.angle_alpha   90.00
_cell.angle_beta   90.00
_cell.angle_gamma   90.00
#
_symmetry.space_group_name_H-M   'P 1'
#
loop_
_entity.id
_entity.type
_entity.pdbx_description
1 polymer ?
#
loop_
_entity_poly.entity_id
_entity_poly.type
_entity_poly.pdbx_seq_one_letter_code
_entity_poly.pdbx_strand_id
1 'polypeptide(L)'
;MMSPRTLLPILMLLSALPVSQVLAQDTPPTTAPAVAVSFESVEACTAFSSALDKVSEDSKQLDSVLVEKAADREILLASIFEGTQIMLAYGEAMFKASDSFEDKCKSALRDGSKSEEIIQIYNRVFEPTMRAYDFLARVKGSASELGDTQTVTDMDGALSEYKASALKLIDFCEDDLPEDKAPTLCGELRKKMDERLR
;
A
#
# COMPACT_ATOMS: atom_id res chain seq x y z
N MET A 1 2.38 -17.54 73.15
CA MET A 1 2.26 -19.01 73.08
C MET A 1 3.35 -19.55 72.17
N MET A 2 4.03 -20.58 72.65
CA MET A 2 5.31 -21.10 72.16
C MET A 2 5.19 -21.95 70.88
N SER A 3 6.25 -21.90 70.06
CA SER A 3 6.83 -22.88 69.11
C SER A 3 6.71 -24.38 69.54
N PRO A 4 7.28 -25.39 68.81
CA PRO A 4 7.52 -25.64 67.37
C PRO A 4 7.38 -27.15 66.97
N ARG A 5 7.88 -27.52 65.76
CA ARG A 5 8.52 -28.80 65.35
C ARG A 5 7.70 -30.08 65.12
N THR A 6 7.78 -30.63 63.89
CA THR A 6 8.19 -32.03 63.56
C THR A 6 8.27 -32.17 62.02
N LEU A 7 9.47 -32.21 61.41
CA LEU A 7 10.28 -33.38 61.02
C LEU A 7 9.92 -34.00 59.64
N LEU A 8 10.85 -33.83 58.68
CA LEU A 8 11.18 -34.71 57.52
C LEU A 8 11.37 -36.19 57.96
N PRO A 9 11.76 -37.16 57.09
CA PRO A 9 11.60 -37.42 55.63
C PRO A 9 11.18 -38.91 55.40
N ILE A 10 11.46 -39.49 54.21
CA ILE A 10 11.59 -40.93 53.82
C ILE A 10 10.61 -41.25 52.67
N LEU A 11 10.93 -41.95 51.59
CA LEU A 11 12.14 -42.42 50.91
C LEU A 11 11.58 -43.22 49.71
N MET A 12 12.23 -43.12 48.55
CA MET A 12 12.35 -44.17 47.51
C MET A 12 11.09 -44.93 47.03
N LEU A 13 10.89 -44.94 45.71
CA LEU A 13 11.32 -46.12 44.93
C LEU A 13 11.51 -45.76 43.45
N LEU A 14 12.76 -45.86 43.02
CA LEU A 14 13.22 -46.03 41.65
C LEU A 14 12.85 -47.44 41.18
N SER A 15 12.27 -47.58 39.98
CA SER A 15 12.35 -48.73 39.04
C SER A 15 11.05 -48.75 38.22
N ALA A 16 10.98 -48.84 36.89
CA ALA A 16 11.95 -49.30 35.92
C ALA A 16 11.61 -48.69 34.54
N LEU A 17 12.65 -48.29 33.82
CA LEU A 17 12.64 -48.20 32.37
C LEU A 17 12.63 -49.63 31.79
N PRO A 18 11.97 -49.84 30.64
CA PRO A 18 12.58 -50.61 29.58
C PRO A 18 12.96 -49.66 28.44
N VAL A 19 14.26 -49.70 28.15
CA VAL A 19 14.89 -49.22 26.93
C VAL A 19 14.20 -49.90 25.74
N SER A 20 13.55 -49.12 24.88
CA SER A 20 13.25 -49.53 23.51
C SER A 20 14.01 -48.60 22.58
N GLN A 21 15.17 -49.10 22.13
CA GLN A 21 15.86 -48.59 20.95
C GLN A 21 14.97 -48.86 19.73
N VAL A 22 14.50 -47.80 19.07
CA VAL A 22 14.11 -47.87 17.66
C VAL A 22 15.12 -47.04 16.88
N LEU A 23 15.87 -47.75 16.05
CA LEU A 23 16.76 -47.22 15.04
C LEU A 23 15.94 -46.51 13.94
N ALA A 24 16.44 -45.34 13.54
CA ALA A 24 16.35 -44.72 12.22
C ALA A 24 14.97 -44.63 11.54
N GLN A 25 14.45 -43.40 11.46
CA GLN A 25 14.04 -42.85 10.17
C GLN A 25 14.51 -41.40 10.08
N ASP A 26 15.51 -41.18 9.22
CA ASP A 26 15.74 -39.89 8.56
C ASP A 26 14.42 -39.51 7.90
N THR A 27 13.63 -38.69 8.59
CA THR A 27 12.54 -37.99 7.93
C THR A 27 13.22 -36.77 7.32
N PRO A 28 13.38 -36.67 5.98
CA PRO A 28 13.70 -35.37 5.42
C PRO A 28 12.67 -34.38 5.96
N PRO A 29 13.04 -33.13 6.30
CA PRO A 29 12.03 -32.15 6.67
C PRO A 29 11.00 -32.16 5.55
N THR A 30 9.80 -32.64 5.86
CA THR A 30 8.65 -32.50 4.99
C THR A 30 8.43 -31.01 4.90
N THR A 31 9.06 -30.37 3.92
CA THR A 31 8.58 -29.14 3.33
C THR A 31 7.15 -29.48 2.93
N ALA A 32 6.20 -29.14 3.81
CA ALA A 32 4.82 -28.97 3.40
C ALA A 32 4.90 -28.18 2.09
N PRO A 33 4.24 -28.62 1.00
CA PRO A 33 4.33 -27.91 -0.26
C PRO A 33 4.01 -26.46 0.05
N ALA A 34 4.96 -25.56 -0.23
CA ALA A 34 4.77 -24.14 -0.04
C ALA A 34 3.45 -23.82 -0.74
N VAL A 35 2.41 -23.53 0.04
CA VAL A 35 1.11 -23.18 -0.51
C VAL A 35 1.41 -22.04 -1.46
N ALA A 36 1.09 -22.22 -2.75
CA ALA A 36 1.39 -21.23 -3.76
C ALA A 36 0.56 -19.98 -3.45
N VAL A 37 1.11 -19.09 -2.63
CA VAL A 37 0.50 -17.82 -2.29
C VAL A 37 0.48 -17.02 -3.59
N SER A 38 -0.69 -16.81 -4.16
CA SER A 38 -0.93 -15.81 -5.19
C SER A 38 -1.67 -14.63 -4.57
N PHE A 39 -1.61 -13.47 -5.21
CA PHE A 39 -2.36 -12.29 -4.79
C PHE A 39 -3.84 -12.59 -4.54
N GLU A 40 -4.46 -13.38 -5.41
CA GLU A 40 -5.87 -13.77 -5.35
C GLU A 40 -6.19 -14.80 -4.25
N SER A 41 -5.18 -15.53 -3.77
CA SER A 41 -5.32 -16.53 -2.71
C SER A 41 -5.35 -15.93 -1.29
N VAL A 42 -4.98 -14.65 -1.15
CA VAL A 42 -4.97 -13.93 0.12
C VAL A 42 -6.21 -13.04 0.21
N GLU A 43 -7.14 -13.35 1.12
CA GLU A 43 -8.40 -12.60 1.28
C GLU A 43 -8.19 -11.08 1.43
N ALA A 44 -7.20 -10.68 2.25
CA ALA A 44 -6.86 -9.27 2.43
C ALA A 44 -6.37 -8.61 1.11
N CYS A 45 -5.62 -9.33 0.29
CA CYS A 45 -5.17 -8.81 -1.01
C CYS A 45 -6.31 -8.68 -2.00
N THR A 46 -7.19 -9.68 -2.09
CA THR A 46 -8.37 -9.62 -2.96
C THR A 46 -9.31 -8.47 -2.55
N ALA A 47 -9.56 -8.30 -1.25
CA ALA A 47 -10.34 -7.18 -0.73
C ALA A 47 -9.67 -5.84 -1.03
N PHE A 48 -8.35 -5.75 -0.84
CA PHE A 48 -7.60 -4.52 -1.11
C PHE A 48 -7.61 -4.15 -2.59
N SER A 49 -7.34 -5.11 -3.49
CA SER A 49 -7.40 -4.85 -4.94
C SER A 49 -8.78 -4.41 -5.35
N SER A 50 -9.84 -5.07 -4.90
CA SER A 50 -11.20 -4.67 -5.26
C SER A 50 -11.51 -3.23 -4.80
N ALA A 51 -11.04 -2.84 -3.61
CA ALA A 51 -11.18 -1.48 -3.12
C ALA A 51 -10.37 -0.47 -3.95
N LEU A 52 -9.12 -0.80 -4.31
CA LEU A 52 -8.28 0.07 -5.15
C LEU A 52 -8.79 0.18 -6.59
N ASP A 53 -9.37 -0.89 -7.15
CA ASP A 53 -9.99 -0.88 -8.46
C ASP A 53 -11.21 0.06 -8.46
N LYS A 54 -12.00 0.06 -7.38
CA LYS A 54 -13.08 1.03 -7.18
C LYS A 54 -12.55 2.46 -7.03
N VAL A 55 -11.51 2.69 -6.23
CA VAL A 55 -10.85 4.02 -6.12
C VAL A 55 -10.39 4.52 -7.49
N SER A 56 -9.80 3.64 -8.30
CA SER A 56 -9.38 3.98 -9.66
C SER A 56 -10.58 4.34 -10.55
N GLU A 57 -11.68 3.60 -10.48
CA GLU A 57 -12.91 3.93 -11.20
C GLU A 57 -13.50 5.27 -10.75
N ASP A 58 -13.64 5.49 -9.44
CA ASP A 58 -14.18 6.72 -8.87
C ASP A 58 -13.33 7.94 -9.27
N SER A 59 -11.99 7.79 -9.31
CA SER A 59 -11.08 8.87 -9.72
C SER A 59 -11.23 9.30 -11.18
N LYS A 60 -11.82 8.47 -12.07
CA LYS A 60 -12.08 8.86 -13.47
C LYS A 60 -13.08 10.00 -13.61
N GLN A 61 -13.87 10.28 -12.57
CA GLN A 61 -14.75 11.45 -12.56
C GLN A 61 -13.96 12.76 -12.75
N LEU A 62 -12.68 12.80 -12.32
CA LEU A 62 -11.79 13.95 -12.58
C LEU A 62 -11.52 14.19 -14.06
N ASP A 63 -11.61 13.17 -14.90
CA ASP A 63 -11.38 13.28 -16.35
C ASP A 63 -12.47 14.11 -17.03
N SER A 64 -13.65 14.24 -16.40
CA SER A 64 -14.74 15.13 -16.86
C SER A 64 -14.73 16.52 -16.24
N VAL A 65 -13.89 16.77 -15.22
CA VAL A 65 -13.79 18.10 -14.61
C VAL A 65 -12.72 18.90 -15.33
N LEU A 66 -13.09 20.10 -15.77
CA LEU A 66 -12.20 21.04 -16.45
C LEU A 66 -11.52 20.38 -17.68
N VAL A 67 -12.33 19.76 -18.54
CA VAL A 67 -11.89 19.14 -19.80
C VAL A 67 -11.33 20.17 -20.76
N GLU A 68 -11.95 21.35 -20.77
CA GLU A 68 -11.52 22.53 -21.50
C GLU A 68 -11.12 23.63 -20.52
N LYS A 69 -10.41 24.62 -21.05
CA LYS A 69 -10.01 25.81 -20.30
C LYS A 69 -11.25 26.51 -19.74
N ALA A 70 -11.17 26.93 -18.48
CA ALA A 70 -12.24 27.72 -17.87
C ALA A 70 -12.39 29.06 -18.61
N ALA A 71 -13.62 29.39 -19.01
CA ALA A 71 -13.91 30.64 -19.72
C ALA A 71 -13.78 31.87 -18.80
N ASP A 72 -13.97 31.69 -17.50
CA ASP A 72 -13.84 32.73 -16.48
C ASP A 72 -13.46 32.14 -15.11
N ARG A 73 -13.29 33.05 -14.14
CA ARG A 73 -12.89 32.71 -12.77
C ARG A 73 -13.98 31.96 -12.00
N GLU A 74 -15.26 32.18 -12.28
CA GLU A 74 -16.36 31.51 -11.58
C GLU A 74 -16.40 30.03 -11.96
N ILE A 75 -16.28 29.73 -13.25
CA ILE A 75 -16.18 28.35 -13.76
C ILE A 75 -14.92 27.66 -13.21
N LEU A 76 -13.79 28.38 -13.15
CA LEU A 76 -12.56 27.84 -12.58
C LEU A 76 -12.75 27.44 -11.11
N LEU A 77 -13.31 28.32 -10.28
CA LEU A 77 -13.53 28.05 -8.86
C LEU A 77 -14.54 26.92 -8.64
N ALA A 78 -15.60 26.86 -9.45
CA ALA A 78 -16.56 25.76 -9.42
C ALA A 78 -15.88 24.42 -9.76
N SER A 79 -15.02 24.40 -10.78
CA SER A 79 -14.26 23.21 -11.19
C SER A 79 -13.26 22.77 -10.11
N ILE A 80 -12.58 23.72 -9.46
CA ILE A 80 -11.68 23.43 -8.32
C ILE A 80 -12.48 22.78 -7.19
N PHE A 81 -13.65 23.34 -6.86
CA PHE A 81 -14.49 22.80 -5.80
C PHE A 81 -14.96 21.39 -6.12
N GLU A 82 -15.50 21.15 -7.32
CA GLU A 82 -15.94 19.83 -7.78
C GLU A 82 -14.80 18.82 -7.78
N GLY A 83 -13.67 19.16 -8.41
CA GLY A 83 -12.51 18.28 -8.46
C GLY A 83 -11.96 17.95 -7.07
N THR A 84 -11.96 18.92 -6.15
CA THR A 84 -11.55 18.69 -4.77
C THR A 84 -12.49 17.73 -4.05
N GLN A 85 -13.80 17.83 -4.25
CA GLN A 85 -14.76 16.88 -3.66
C GLN A 85 -14.53 15.45 -4.16
N ILE A 86 -14.28 15.28 -5.46
CA ILE A 86 -13.94 13.98 -6.05
C ILE A 86 -12.64 13.43 -5.44
N MET A 87 -11.59 14.27 -5.37
CA MET A 87 -10.31 13.91 -4.77
C MET A 87 -10.43 13.47 -3.30
N LEU A 88 -11.20 14.20 -2.51
CA LEU A 88 -11.46 13.85 -1.12
C LEU A 88 -12.21 12.52 -1.01
N ALA A 89 -13.23 12.29 -1.84
CA ALA A 89 -14.04 11.08 -1.79
C ALA A 89 -13.22 9.81 -2.08
N TYR A 90 -12.49 9.76 -3.21
CA TYR A 90 -11.68 8.58 -3.51
C TYR A 90 -10.43 8.49 -2.63
N GLY A 91 -9.88 9.63 -2.18
CA GLY A 91 -8.75 9.67 -1.25
C GLY A 91 -9.10 9.06 0.11
N GLU A 92 -10.28 9.37 0.64
CA GLU A 92 -10.81 8.75 1.86
C GLU A 92 -11.04 7.25 1.67
N ALA A 93 -11.57 6.83 0.52
CA ALA A 93 -11.74 5.41 0.20
C ALA A 93 -10.40 4.67 0.11
N MET A 94 -9.38 5.29 -0.51
CA MET A 94 -8.02 4.74 -0.57
C MET A 94 -7.41 4.59 0.82
N PHE A 95 -7.52 5.62 1.66
CA PHE A 95 -7.02 5.59 3.04
C PHE A 95 -7.68 4.49 3.86
N LYS A 96 -9.01 4.37 3.81
CA LYS A 96 -9.74 3.29 4.52
C LYS A 96 -9.34 1.90 4.04
N ALA A 97 -9.15 1.73 2.73
CA ALA A 97 -8.74 0.46 2.15
C ALA A 97 -7.32 0.08 2.61
N SER A 98 -6.41 1.06 2.61
CA SER A 98 -5.04 0.90 3.10
C SER A 98 -5.02 0.47 4.57
N ASP A 99 -5.66 1.24 5.44
CA ASP A 99 -5.75 0.96 6.89
C ASP A 99 -6.35 -0.43 7.21
N SER A 100 -7.33 -0.86 6.41
CA SER A 100 -8.01 -2.13 6.63
C SER A 100 -7.22 -3.36 6.17
N PHE A 101 -6.49 -3.24 5.05
CA PHE A 101 -6.03 -4.40 4.27
C PHE A 101 -4.57 -4.37 3.83
N GLU A 102 -3.93 -3.21 3.67
CA GLU A 102 -2.63 -3.09 3.01
C GLU A 102 -1.54 -3.88 3.72
N ASP A 103 -1.35 -3.66 5.02
CA ASP A 103 -0.31 -4.34 5.80
C ASP A 103 -0.51 -5.85 5.85
N LYS A 104 -1.77 -6.30 5.99
CA LYS A 104 -2.11 -7.73 5.99
C LYS A 104 -1.81 -8.38 4.65
N CYS A 105 -2.15 -7.70 3.55
CA CYS A 105 -1.85 -8.17 2.21
C CYS A 105 -0.33 -8.23 1.97
N LYS A 106 0.39 -7.13 2.23
CA LYS A 106 1.84 -7.04 2.04
C LYS A 106 2.58 -8.08 2.87
N SER A 107 2.23 -8.26 4.14
CA SER A 107 2.85 -9.28 5.01
C SER A 107 2.68 -10.68 4.42
N ALA A 108 1.47 -11.05 4.00
CA ALA A 108 1.22 -12.37 3.42
C ALA A 108 2.00 -12.62 2.12
N LEU A 109 2.12 -11.58 1.27
CA LEU A 109 2.92 -11.67 0.04
C LEU A 109 4.42 -11.76 0.34
N ARG A 110 4.93 -11.01 1.33
CA ARG A 110 6.34 -11.10 1.76
C ARG A 110 6.66 -12.49 2.31
N ASP A 111 5.80 -13.06 3.15
CA ASP A 111 5.96 -14.42 3.70
C ASP A 111 5.96 -15.49 2.59
N GLY A 112 5.19 -15.26 1.52
CA GLY A 112 5.18 -16.09 0.32
C GLY A 112 6.32 -15.84 -0.68
N SER A 113 7.22 -14.88 -0.40
CA SER A 113 8.26 -14.41 -1.34
C SER A 113 7.69 -13.94 -2.69
N LYS A 114 6.59 -13.19 -2.66
CA LYS A 114 5.78 -12.75 -3.80
C LYS A 114 6.01 -11.28 -4.15
N SER A 115 7.25 -10.94 -4.47
CA SER A 115 7.70 -9.58 -4.77
C SER A 115 7.02 -8.97 -6.01
N GLU A 116 6.73 -9.78 -7.02
CA GLU A 116 6.05 -9.33 -8.25
C GLU A 116 4.56 -9.04 -8.01
N GLU A 117 3.99 -9.61 -6.96
CA GLU A 117 2.62 -9.37 -6.54
C GLU A 117 2.51 -8.12 -5.66
N ILE A 118 3.56 -7.79 -4.90
CA ILE A 118 3.62 -6.54 -4.11
C ILE A 118 3.60 -5.32 -5.05
N ILE A 119 4.33 -5.35 -6.17
CA ILE A 119 4.33 -4.22 -7.12
C ILE A 119 2.95 -3.97 -7.75
N GLN A 120 2.05 -4.95 -7.75
CA GLN A 120 0.67 -4.77 -8.24
C GLN A 120 -0.15 -3.82 -7.37
N ILE A 121 0.17 -3.71 -6.07
CA ILE A 121 -0.44 -2.74 -5.15
C ILE A 121 -0.06 -1.32 -5.59
N TYR A 122 1.24 -1.08 -5.74
CA TYR A 122 1.77 0.22 -6.12
C TYR A 122 1.25 0.68 -7.49
N ASN A 123 1.19 -0.24 -8.47
CA ASN A 123 0.61 0.04 -9.78
C ASN A 123 -0.87 0.47 -9.71
N ARG A 124 -1.65 -0.07 -8.77
CA ARG A 124 -3.06 0.31 -8.57
C ARG A 124 -3.23 1.65 -7.89
N VAL A 125 -2.33 2.02 -7.00
CA VAL A 125 -2.31 3.35 -6.36
C VAL A 125 -1.84 4.43 -7.34
N PHE A 126 -0.97 4.07 -8.29
CA PHE A 126 -0.36 5.01 -9.23
C PHE A 126 -1.39 5.76 -10.11
N GLU A 127 -2.30 5.09 -10.80
CA GLU A 127 -3.22 5.77 -11.74
C GLU A 127 -4.16 6.80 -11.09
N PRO A 128 -4.89 6.51 -9.99
CA PRO A 128 -5.71 7.53 -9.33
C PRO A 128 -4.86 8.70 -8.82
N THR A 129 -3.65 8.43 -8.35
CA THR A 129 -2.69 9.45 -7.93
C THR A 129 -2.36 10.38 -9.11
N MET A 130 -1.98 9.81 -10.26
CA MET A 130 -1.65 10.60 -11.44
C MET A 130 -2.84 11.38 -12.00
N ARG A 131 -4.07 10.85 -11.95
CA ARG A 131 -5.25 11.63 -12.37
C ARG A 131 -5.46 12.89 -11.55
N ALA A 132 -5.21 12.84 -10.24
CA ALA A 132 -5.27 14.02 -9.38
C ALA A 132 -4.21 15.06 -9.77
N TYR A 133 -2.98 14.61 -9.98
CA TYR A 133 -1.90 15.48 -10.44
C TYR A 133 -2.26 16.15 -11.78
N ASP A 134 -2.74 15.37 -12.74
CA ASP A 134 -3.15 15.85 -14.07
C ASP A 134 -4.27 16.89 -13.95
N PHE A 135 -5.24 16.68 -13.05
CA PHE A 135 -6.31 17.65 -12.77
C PHE A 135 -5.75 18.97 -12.20
N LEU A 136 -4.90 18.91 -11.17
CA LEU A 136 -4.29 20.11 -10.58
C LEU A 136 -3.45 20.89 -11.61
N ALA A 137 -2.78 20.19 -12.52
CA ALA A 137 -2.04 20.81 -13.62
C ALA A 137 -2.98 21.54 -14.60
N ARG A 138 -4.15 20.97 -14.92
CA ARG A 138 -5.19 21.63 -15.73
C ARG A 138 -5.74 22.88 -15.05
N VAL A 139 -5.97 22.82 -13.73
CA VAL A 139 -6.40 23.98 -12.92
C VAL A 139 -5.36 25.10 -13.02
N LYS A 140 -4.07 24.79 -12.78
CA LYS A 140 -2.97 25.75 -12.91
C LYS A 140 -2.93 26.38 -14.30
N GLY A 141 -3.05 25.57 -15.35
CA GLY A 141 -3.06 26.04 -16.74
C GLY A 141 -4.20 27.04 -16.99
N SER A 142 -5.41 26.70 -16.57
CA SER A 142 -6.58 27.60 -16.70
C SER A 142 -6.42 28.88 -15.88
N ALA A 143 -5.92 28.79 -14.65
CA ALA A 143 -5.64 29.95 -13.80
C ALA A 143 -4.64 30.91 -14.42
N SER A 144 -3.56 30.38 -15.02
CA SER A 144 -2.54 31.18 -15.70
C SER A 144 -3.11 31.99 -16.85
N GLU A 145 -4.05 31.43 -17.62
CA GLU A 145 -4.64 32.12 -18.77
C GLU A 145 -5.65 33.19 -18.37
N LEU A 146 -6.31 33.00 -17.23
CA LEU A 146 -7.18 33.99 -16.62
C LEU A 146 -6.41 35.10 -15.88
N GLY A 147 -5.09 34.96 -15.74
CA GLY A 147 -4.26 35.88 -14.96
C GLY A 147 -4.47 35.78 -13.45
N ASP A 148 -5.02 34.66 -12.95
CA ASP A 148 -5.22 34.40 -11.51
C ASP A 148 -3.91 33.91 -10.88
N THR A 149 -3.02 34.85 -10.56
CA THR A 149 -1.68 34.57 -10.03
C THR A 149 -1.70 33.87 -8.68
N GLN A 150 -2.74 34.09 -7.87
CA GLN A 150 -2.89 33.44 -6.58
C GLN A 150 -3.14 31.95 -6.78
N THR A 151 -4.12 31.59 -7.61
CA THR A 151 -4.43 30.19 -7.90
C THR A 151 -3.25 29.46 -8.54
N VAL A 152 -2.48 30.13 -9.42
CA VAL A 152 -1.24 29.55 -9.97
C VAL A 152 -0.26 29.20 -8.85
N THR A 153 -0.03 30.11 -7.91
CA THR A 153 0.89 29.90 -6.78
C THR A 153 0.42 28.77 -5.88
N ASP A 154 -0.88 28.73 -5.56
CA ASP A 154 -1.47 27.68 -4.73
C ASP A 154 -1.35 26.30 -5.40
N MET A 155 -1.58 26.24 -6.73
CA MET A 155 -1.42 25.01 -7.49
C MET A 155 0.04 24.60 -7.65
N ASP A 156 0.99 25.52 -7.72
CA ASP A 156 2.43 25.20 -7.69
C ASP A 156 2.81 24.50 -6.38
N GLY A 157 2.32 25.02 -5.25
CA GLY A 157 2.46 24.37 -3.95
C GLY A 157 1.85 22.97 -3.95
N ALA A 158 0.58 22.85 -4.35
CA ALA A 158 -0.14 21.59 -4.37
C ALA A 158 0.54 20.53 -5.27
N LEU A 159 0.95 20.91 -6.50
CA LEU A 159 1.63 20.00 -7.43
C LEU A 159 2.98 19.54 -6.88
N SER A 160 3.72 20.42 -6.21
CA SER A 160 4.99 20.07 -5.56
C SER A 160 4.79 19.05 -4.43
N GLU A 161 3.81 19.29 -3.56
CA GLU A 161 3.45 18.36 -2.48
C GLU A 161 2.96 17.01 -3.01
N TYR A 162 2.15 17.05 -4.07
CA TYR A 162 1.62 15.85 -4.71
C TYR A 162 2.73 15.03 -5.35
N LYS A 163 3.66 15.69 -6.07
CA LYS A 163 4.85 15.06 -6.63
C LYS A 163 5.72 14.42 -5.55
N ALA A 164 5.99 15.15 -4.46
CA ALA A 164 6.75 14.60 -3.34
C ALA A 164 6.07 13.39 -2.70
N SER A 165 4.75 13.44 -2.51
CA SER A 165 3.97 12.33 -1.93
C SER A 165 3.90 11.13 -2.86
N ALA A 166 3.76 11.36 -4.15
CA ALA A 166 3.80 10.32 -5.16
C ALA A 166 5.19 9.63 -5.13
N LEU A 167 6.29 10.39 -5.11
CA LEU A 167 7.64 9.83 -5.07
C LEU A 167 7.89 8.98 -3.81
N LYS A 168 7.28 9.32 -2.67
CA LYS A 168 7.33 8.46 -1.46
C LYS A 168 6.74 7.07 -1.67
N LEU A 169 5.81 6.88 -2.62
CA LEU A 169 5.32 5.54 -2.97
C LEU A 169 6.44 4.66 -3.53
N ILE A 170 7.43 5.26 -4.21
CA ILE A 170 8.60 4.53 -4.70
C ILE A 170 9.50 4.15 -3.52
N ASP A 171 9.73 5.07 -2.58
CA ASP A 171 10.53 4.78 -1.39
C ASP A 171 9.90 3.63 -0.58
N PHE A 172 8.57 3.64 -0.41
CA PHE A 172 7.85 2.51 0.23
C PHE A 172 7.96 1.20 -0.58
N CYS A 173 7.93 1.27 -1.91
CA CYS A 173 8.17 0.11 -2.76
C CYS A 173 9.56 -0.48 -2.52
N GLU A 174 10.59 0.37 -2.44
CA GLU A 174 11.97 -0.04 -2.23
C GLU A 174 12.14 -0.68 -0.85
N ASP A 175 11.49 -0.15 0.19
CA ASP A 175 11.48 -0.71 1.55
C ASP A 175 10.72 -2.05 1.66
N ASP A 176 9.71 -2.26 0.82
CA ASP A 176 8.83 -3.43 0.85
C ASP A 176 9.36 -4.64 0.07
N LEU A 177 10.38 -4.45 -0.77
CA LEU A 177 10.93 -5.48 -1.64
C LEU A 177 12.36 -5.90 -1.23
N PRO A 178 12.75 -7.16 -1.48
CA PRO A 178 14.14 -7.60 -1.30
C PRO A 178 15.13 -6.75 -2.12
N GLU A 179 16.34 -6.53 -1.59
CA GLU A 179 17.38 -5.69 -2.20
C GLU A 179 17.72 -6.08 -3.65
N ASP A 180 17.62 -7.36 -4.02
CA ASP A 180 17.89 -7.84 -5.37
C ASP A 180 16.73 -7.56 -6.35
N LYS A 181 15.52 -7.33 -5.85
CA LYS A 181 14.30 -7.10 -6.63
C LYS A 181 13.90 -5.63 -6.71
N ALA A 182 14.11 -4.88 -5.62
CA ALA A 182 13.73 -3.47 -5.51
C ALA A 182 14.25 -2.60 -6.68
N PRO A 183 15.53 -2.68 -7.10
CA PRO A 183 16.05 -1.82 -8.16
C PRO A 183 15.36 -2.01 -9.52
N THR A 184 14.89 -3.23 -9.80
CA THR A 184 14.24 -3.54 -11.07
C THR A 184 12.76 -3.18 -11.01
N LEU A 185 12.03 -3.71 -10.02
CA LEU A 185 10.57 -3.56 -9.95
C LEU A 185 10.14 -2.13 -9.57
N CYS A 186 10.78 -1.51 -8.58
CA CYS A 186 10.48 -0.12 -8.23
C CYS A 186 11.12 0.87 -9.21
N GLY A 187 12.20 0.48 -9.90
CA GLY A 187 12.82 1.27 -10.96
C GLY A 187 11.89 1.52 -12.16
N GLU A 188 11.09 0.53 -12.56
CA GLU A 188 10.06 0.69 -13.60
C GLU A 188 8.95 1.65 -13.15
N LEU A 189 8.48 1.52 -11.91
CA LEU A 189 7.48 2.42 -11.34
C LEU A 189 8.02 3.87 -11.27
N ARG A 190 9.26 4.04 -10.81
CA ARG A 190 9.97 5.33 -10.78
C ARG A 190 10.03 5.95 -12.16
N LYS A 191 10.42 5.18 -13.18
CA LYS A 191 10.45 5.66 -14.56
C LYS A 191 9.08 6.12 -15.04
N LYS A 192 8.03 5.33 -14.79
CA LYS A 192 6.64 5.68 -15.15
C LYS A 192 6.18 6.98 -14.47
N MET A 193 6.54 7.16 -13.19
CA MET A 193 6.26 8.38 -12.44
C MET A 193 7.01 9.58 -12.98
N ASP A 194 8.32 9.46 -13.20
CA ASP A 194 9.15 10.54 -13.71
C ASP A 194 8.72 10.98 -15.12
N GLU A 195 8.32 10.04 -15.99
CA GLU A 195 7.81 10.35 -17.33
C GLU A 195 6.53 11.18 -17.29
N ARG A 196 5.67 10.94 -16.28
CA ARG A 196 4.36 11.60 -16.18
C ARG A 196 4.38 12.88 -15.34
N LEU A 197 5.42 13.06 -14.52
CA LEU A 197 5.63 14.24 -13.66
C LEU A 197 6.65 15.25 -14.23
N ARG A 198 7.04 15.08 -15.49
CA ARG A 198 7.87 16.01 -16.28
C ARG A 198 7.01 16.92 -17.13
#